data_AF-A0A7C4LWT9-F1
#
_entry.id   AF-A0A7C4LWT9-F1
#
_cell.length_a   1.000
_cell.length_b   1.000
_cell.length_c   1.000
_cell.angle_alpha   90.00
_cell.angle_beta   90.00
_cell.angle_gamma   90.00
#
_symmetry.space_group_name_H-M   'P 1'
#
loop_
_entity.id
_entity.type
_entity.pdbx_description
1 polymer ?
#
loop_
_entity_poly.entity_id
_entity_poly.type
_entity_poly.pdbx_seq_one_letter_code
_entity_poly.pdbx_strand_id
1 'polypeptide(L)'
;MGPSAEPSRIACYEEERRGIFIHRDLLQGTPFRPGDRFAILPRPAQLFSVTLVRDPAGPILFDRHGIFLERTRRLDVLLGGIFERYAVLLDPARPETLRLRPLEALRDPGQAWF
;
A
#
# COMPACT_ATOMS: atom_id res chain seq x y z
N MET A 1 -26.74 -4.03 -6.26
CA MET A 1 -25.98 -2.99 -5.52
C MET A 1 -24.53 -3.12 -5.92
N GLY A 2 -24.07 -2.33 -6.90
CA GLY A 2 -22.64 -2.26 -7.22
C GLY A 2 -21.92 -1.54 -6.08
N PRO A 3 -20.71 -1.95 -5.67
CA PRO A 3 -19.96 -1.20 -4.69
C PRO A 3 -19.71 0.20 -5.25
N SER A 4 -20.27 1.19 -4.55
CA SER A 4 -20.08 2.61 -4.80
C SER A 4 -18.57 2.87 -4.91
N ALA A 5 -18.15 3.50 -6.01
CA ALA A 5 -16.77 3.92 -6.21
C ALA A 5 -16.45 5.00 -5.15
N GLU A 6 -15.94 4.56 -3.99
CA GLU A 6 -15.30 5.44 -3.02
C GLU A 6 -14.19 6.22 -3.73
N PRO A 7 -13.93 7.49 -3.36
CA PRO A 7 -12.73 8.18 -3.83
C PRO A 7 -11.55 7.28 -3.51
N SER A 8 -10.91 6.77 -4.56
CA SER A 8 -9.90 5.74 -4.42
C SER A 8 -8.80 6.33 -3.56
N ARG A 9 -8.53 5.73 -2.39
CA ARG A 9 -7.41 6.14 -1.56
C ARG A 9 -6.14 5.86 -2.36
N ILE A 10 -5.58 6.87 -3.00
CA ILE A 10 -4.45 6.72 -3.93
C ILE A 10 -3.20 7.29 -3.29
N ALA A 11 -2.21 6.42 -3.12
CA ALA A 11 -0.85 6.79 -2.80
C ALA A 11 -0.04 6.97 -4.09
N CYS A 12 0.97 7.84 -4.04
CA CYS A 12 1.82 8.13 -5.19
C CYS A 12 3.27 7.77 -4.86
N TYR A 13 4.00 7.39 -5.90
CA TYR A 13 5.45 7.43 -5.84
C TYR A 13 5.92 8.90 -5.79
N GLU A 14 6.83 9.18 -4.86
CA GLU A 14 7.54 10.44 -4.74
C GLU A 14 8.95 10.26 -5.28
N GLU A 15 9.25 10.89 -6.42
CA GLU A 15 10.55 10.79 -7.08
C GLU A 15 11.68 11.34 -6.19
N GLU A 16 11.46 12.49 -5.56
CA GLU A 16 12.46 13.16 -4.71
C GLU A 16 12.91 12.28 -3.53
N ARG A 17 11.97 11.53 -2.94
CA ARG A 17 12.23 10.64 -1.81
C ARG A 17 12.54 9.21 -2.24
N ARG A 18 12.33 8.88 -3.51
CA ARG A 18 12.47 7.55 -4.10
C ARG A 18 11.66 6.50 -3.35
N GLY A 19 10.39 6.78 -3.12
CA GLY A 19 9.52 5.87 -2.37
C GLY A 19 8.04 6.13 -2.60
N ILE A 20 7.21 5.28 -2.02
CA ILE A 20 5.75 5.40 -2.09
C ILE A 20 5.28 6.09 -0.81
N PHE A 21 4.52 7.16 -0.97
CA PHE A 21 3.98 7.90 0.16
C PHE A 21 2.46 7.76 0.25
N ILE A 22 2.01 7.34 1.42
CA ILE A 22 0.61 7.20 1.79
C ILE A 22 0.29 8.31 2.78
N HIS A 23 -0.37 9.36 2.30
CA HIS A 23 -0.74 10.49 3.15
C HIS A 23 -1.64 10.06 4.31
N ARG A 24 -1.47 10.66 5.49
CA ARG A 24 -2.24 10.36 6.71
C ARG A 24 -3.76 10.39 6.52
N ASP A 25 -4.26 11.23 5.62
CA ASP A 25 -5.70 11.35 5.36
C ASP A 25 -6.27 10.08 4.71
N LEU A 26 -5.43 9.32 4.00
CA LEU A 26 -5.80 8.02 3.44
C LEU A 26 -5.89 6.94 4.53
N LEU A 27 -5.25 7.17 5.68
CA LEU A 27 -5.19 6.24 6.82
C LEU A 27 -6.29 6.52 7.86
N GLN A 28 -7.19 7.47 7.61
CA GLN A 28 -8.32 7.74 8.49
C GLN A 28 -9.19 6.48 8.67
N GLY A 29 -9.54 6.17 9.92
CA GLY A 29 -10.27 4.96 10.29
C GLY A 29 -9.39 3.75 10.59
N THR A 30 -8.08 3.84 10.39
CA THR A 30 -7.12 2.85 10.91
C THR A 30 -6.75 3.17 12.36
N PRO A 31 -6.30 2.18 13.15
CA PRO A 31 -5.80 2.40 14.49
C PRO A 31 -4.35 2.91 14.49
N PHE A 32 -3.76 3.15 13.32
CA PHE A 32 -2.36 3.51 13.12
C PHE A 32 -2.00 4.84 13.78
N ARG A 33 -0.74 4.94 14.24
CA ARG A 33 -0.19 6.09 14.97
C ARG A 33 1.23 6.39 14.50
N PRO A 34 1.66 7.65 14.55
CA PRO A 34 3.07 7.99 14.33
C PRO A 34 3.97 7.19 15.28
N GLY A 35 5.06 6.64 14.74
CA GLY A 35 5.97 5.74 15.46
C GLY A 35 5.66 4.25 15.28
N ASP A 36 4.54 3.91 14.66
CA ASP A 36 4.21 2.52 14.36
C ASP A 36 5.22 1.89 13.40
N ARG A 37 5.44 0.60 13.66
CA ARG A 37 6.33 -0.26 12.90
C ARG A 37 5.54 -1.26 12.09
N PHE A 38 6.04 -1.60 10.91
CA PHE A 38 5.31 -2.45 9.98
C PHE A 38 6.21 -3.50 9.33
N ALA A 39 5.66 -4.68 9.14
CA ALA A 39 6.17 -5.69 8.22
C ALA A 39 5.49 -5.54 6.85
N ILE A 40 6.27 -5.71 5.77
CA ILE A 40 5.77 -5.76 4.40
C ILE A 40 5.71 -7.22 3.97
N LEU A 41 4.49 -7.74 3.84
CA LEU A 41 4.23 -9.12 3.48
C LEU A 41 3.81 -9.22 2.01
N PRO A 42 4.50 -10.05 1.19
CA PRO A 42 4.05 -10.32 -0.17
C PRO A 42 2.74 -11.12 -0.16
N ARG A 43 2.00 -11.06 -1.27
CA ARG A 43 0.80 -11.88 -1.47
C ARG A 43 1.04 -12.85 -2.64
N PRO A 44 1.45 -14.10 -2.38
CA PRO A 44 1.85 -15.03 -3.46
C PRO A 44 0.74 -15.25 -4.50
N ALA A 45 -0.52 -15.24 -4.07
CA ALA A 45 -1.68 -15.43 -4.94
C ALA A 45 -2.16 -14.14 -5.64
N GLN A 46 -1.51 -12.99 -5.41
CA GLN A 46 -1.87 -11.70 -6.01
C GLN A 46 -0.61 -10.97 -6.46
N LEU A 47 -0.36 -10.99 -7.78
CA LEU A 47 0.71 -10.21 -8.38
C LEU A 47 0.54 -8.72 -8.05
N PHE A 48 1.68 -8.04 -7.91
CA PHE A 48 1.75 -6.59 -7.65
C PHE A 48 0.90 -6.16 -6.44
N SER A 49 1.10 -6.85 -5.32
CA SER A 49 0.33 -6.64 -4.10
C SER A 49 1.16 -6.92 -2.86
N VAL A 50 1.17 -5.96 -1.94
CA VAL A 50 1.77 -6.13 -0.62
C VAL A 50 0.78 -5.78 0.48
N THR A 51 0.95 -6.40 1.63
CA THR A 51 0.22 -6.06 2.85
C THR A 51 1.18 -5.50 3.87
N LEU A 52 0.88 -4.31 4.39
CA LEU A 52 1.50 -3.76 5.57
C LEU A 52 0.73 -4.27 6.78
N VAL A 53 1.44 -4.87 7.71
CA VAL A 53 0.90 -5.34 8.99
C VAL A 53 1.73 -4.71 10.09
N ARG A 54 1.10 -4.18 11.13
CA ARG A 54 1.83 -3.69 12.31
C ARG A 54 2.70 -4.81 12.88
N ASP A 55 3.98 -4.50 13.06
CA ASP A 55 4.99 -5.43 13.57
C ASP A 55 5.96 -4.67 14.47
N PRO A 56 6.00 -4.93 15.78
CA PRO A 56 6.94 -4.29 16.71
C PRO A 56 8.42 -4.45 16.34
N ALA A 57 8.78 -5.48 15.58
CA ALA A 57 10.15 -5.72 15.12
C ALA A 57 10.47 -5.03 13.78
N GLY A 58 9.47 -4.50 13.08
CA GLY A 58 9.63 -3.84 11.80
C GLY A 58 10.28 -2.45 11.87
N PRO A 59 10.61 -1.87 10.71
CA PRO A 59 10.98 -0.46 10.61
C PRO A 59 9.80 0.45 10.97
N ILE A 60 10.11 1.63 11.52
CA ILE A 60 9.12 2.70 11.71
C ILE A 60 8.85 3.30 10.34
N LEU A 61 7.61 3.16 9.86
CA LEU A 61 7.22 3.67 8.53
C LEU A 61 6.20 4.80 8.61
N PHE A 62 5.54 5.00 9.77
CA PHE A 62 4.52 6.04 9.95
C PHE A 62 5.05 7.21 10.77
N ASP A 63 5.09 8.41 10.17
CA ASP A 63 5.37 9.67 10.84
C ASP A 63 4.12 10.56 10.99
N ARG A 64 4.29 11.86 11.27
CA ARG A 64 3.18 12.81 11.42
C ARG A 64 2.42 13.12 10.11
N HIS A 65 3.01 12.81 8.96
CA HIS A 65 2.50 13.10 7.62
C HIS A 65 1.88 11.88 6.95
N GLY A 66 2.36 10.67 7.26
CA GLY A 66 1.84 9.46 6.65
C GLY A 66 2.81 8.28 6.72
N ILE A 67 2.49 7.23 5.96
CA ILE A 67 3.39 6.10 5.80
C ILE A 67 4.29 6.35 4.60
N PHE A 68 5.61 6.22 4.79
CA PHE A 68 6.58 6.26 3.71
C PHE A 68 7.22 4.88 3.51
N LEU A 69 7.22 4.40 2.28
CA LEU A 69 7.82 3.15 1.87
C LEU A 69 8.97 3.44 0.91
N GLU A 70 10.21 3.30 1.38
CA GLU A 70 11.37 3.41 0.50
C GLU A 70 11.31 2.35 -0.60
N ARG A 71 11.59 2.77 -1.84
CA ARG A 71 11.61 1.89 -3.00
C ARG A 71 12.91 1.10 -3.03
N THR A 72 12.88 -0.03 -2.34
CA THR A 72 13.95 -1.03 -2.39
C THR A 72 13.74 -1.97 -3.57
N ARG A 73 14.81 -2.65 -4.03
CA ARG A 73 14.70 -3.71 -5.05
C ARG A 73 13.65 -4.76 -4.71
N ARG A 74 13.51 -5.09 -3.42
CA ARG A 74 12.50 -6.03 -2.94
C ARG A 74 11.09 -5.48 -3.18
N LEU A 75 10.86 -4.21 -2.85
CA LEU A 75 9.55 -3.58 -3.05
C LEU A 75 9.22 -3.44 -4.54
N ASP A 76 10.21 -3.13 -5.38
CA ASP A 76 10.06 -3.09 -6.85
C ASP A 76 9.62 -4.42 -7.44
N VAL A 77 10.21 -5.53 -7.00
CA VAL A 77 9.78 -6.87 -7.44
C VAL A 77 8.34 -7.15 -7.01
N LEU A 78 7.98 -6.75 -5.80
CA LEU A 78 6.66 -7.04 -5.24
C LEU A 78 5.53 -6.17 -5.78
N LEU A 79 5.83 -4.91 -6.11
CA LEU A 79 4.84 -3.93 -6.53
C LEU A 79 4.93 -3.57 -8.01
N GLY A 80 5.93 -4.07 -8.74
CA GLY A 80 6.18 -3.69 -10.12
C GLY A 80 6.82 -2.32 -10.15
N GLY A 81 8.15 -2.29 -10.15
CA GLY A 81 9.00 -1.10 -10.14
C GLY A 81 8.91 -0.22 -11.39
N ILE A 82 7.74 -0.08 -12.00
CA ILE A 82 7.40 0.85 -13.08
C ILE A 82 6.13 1.68 -12.77
N PHE A 83 5.40 1.33 -11.72
CA PHE A 83 4.14 1.99 -11.40
C PHE A 83 4.36 3.20 -10.50
N GLU A 84 3.49 4.19 -10.68
CA GLU A 84 3.61 5.49 -10.02
C GLU A 84 2.44 5.77 -9.07
N ARG A 85 1.34 5.02 -9.19
CA ARG A 85 0.12 5.22 -8.40
C ARG A 85 -0.37 3.91 -7.83
N TYR A 86 -0.78 3.95 -6.58
CA TYR A 86 -1.13 2.77 -5.82
C TYR A 86 -2.46 2.97 -5.09
N ALA A 87 -3.38 2.03 -5.26
CA ALA A 87 -4.56 1.93 -4.41
C ALA A 87 -4.15 1.46 -3.01
N VAL A 88 -4.66 2.20 -2.02
CA VAL A 88 -4.57 1.90 -0.60
C VAL A 88 -5.90 1.27 -0.18
N LEU A 89 -5.87 -0.02 0.11
CA LEU A 89 -7.04 -0.81 0.44
C LEU A 89 -7.02 -1.14 1.93
N LEU A 90 -7.95 -0.55 2.67
CA LEU A 90 -8.16 -0.84 4.09
C LEU A 90 -9.16 -1.99 4.22
N ASP A 91 -8.92 -2.89 5.17
CA ASP A 91 -9.85 -3.97 5.49
C ASP A 91 -10.55 -3.66 6.82
N PRO A 92 -11.86 -3.37 6.83
CA PRO A 92 -12.57 -3.05 8.06
C PRO A 92 -12.60 -4.21 9.06
N ALA A 93 -12.46 -5.46 8.60
CA ALA A 93 -12.36 -6.63 9.48
C ALA A 93 -10.94 -6.80 10.06
N ARG A 94 -9.93 -6.15 9.46
CA ARG A 94 -8.52 -6.19 9.89
C ARG A 94 -7.95 -4.77 9.89
N PRO A 95 -8.41 -3.91 10.81
CA PRO A 95 -8.08 -2.49 10.81
C PRO A 95 -6.58 -2.22 11.03
N GLU A 96 -5.87 -3.19 11.62
CA GLU A 96 -4.41 -3.21 11.85
C GLU A 96 -3.59 -3.50 10.56
N THR A 97 -4.25 -3.64 9.40
CA THR A 97 -3.61 -4.01 8.15
C THR A 97 -4.01 -3.06 7.01
N LEU A 98 -3.07 -2.86 6.08
CA LEU A 98 -3.28 -2.06 4.88
C LEU A 98 -2.73 -2.81 3.69
N ARG A 99 -3.45 -2.81 2.58
CA ARG A 99 -2.96 -3.38 1.32
C ARG A 99 -2.64 -2.28 0.33
N LEU A 100 -1.57 -2.48 -0.42
CA LEU A 100 -1.10 -1.58 -1.45
C LEU A 100 -0.99 -2.32 -2.77
N ARG A 101 -1.58 -1.77 -3.83
CA ARG A 101 -1.58 -2.35 -5.19
C ARG A 101 -1.46 -1.26 -6.24
N PRO A 102 -0.70 -1.42 -7.34
CA PRO A 102 -0.72 -0.47 -8.43
C PRO A 102 -2.12 -0.30 -9.01
N LEU A 103 -2.51 0.93 -9.33
CA LEU A 103 -3.82 1.18 -9.95
C LEU A 103 -3.94 0.52 -11.32
N GLU A 104 -2.86 0.54 -12.09
CA GLU A 104 -2.79 -0.04 -13.42
C GLU A 104 -3.02 -1.56 -13.37
N ALA A 105 -2.51 -2.25 -12.34
CA ALA A 105 -2.75 -3.68 -12.11
C ALA A 105 -4.16 -4.01 -11.62
N LEU A 106 -4.94 -3.01 -11.16
CA LEU A 106 -6.35 -3.18 -10.79
C LEU A 106 -7.30 -2.95 -11.97
N ARG A 107 -6.86 -2.19 -12.98
CA ARG A 107 -7.67 -1.86 -14.15
C ARG A 107 -7.81 -3.00 -15.15
N ASP A 108 -7.10 -4.10 -14.94
CA ASP A 108 -7.16 -5.26 -15.81
C ASP A 108 -7.76 -6.49 -15.07
N PRO A 109 -9.10 -6.55 -14.92
CA PRO A 109 -9.77 -7.75 -14.42
C PRO A 109 -9.77 -8.91 -15.42
N GLY A 110 -9.22 -8.72 -16.63
CA GLY A 110 -9.26 -9.68 -17.74
C GLY A 110 -7.90 -10.27 -18.16
N GLN A 111 -6.77 -9.71 -17.73
CA GLN A 111 -5.46 -10.22 -18.14
C GLN A 111 -5.06 -11.43 -17.29
N ALA A 112 -5.44 -12.62 -17.77
CA ALA A 112 -4.77 -13.85 -17.42
C ALA A 112 -3.30 -13.73 -17.84
N TRP A 113 -2.41 -13.51 -16.88
CA TRP A 113 -0.98 -13.68 -17.08
C TRP A 113 -0.67 -15.16 -16.81
N PHE A 114 -0.68 -15.93 -17.91
CA PHE A 114 -0.21 -17.32 -18.14
C PHE A 114 -0.39 -18.35 -17.02
#